data_AF-A0A4R3L6I1-F1
#
_entry.id   AF-A0A4R3L6I1-F1
#
_cell.length_a   1.000
_cell.length_b   1.000
_cell.length_c   1.000
_cell.angle_alpha   90.00
_cell.angle_beta   90.00
_cell.angle_gamma   90.00
#
_symmetry.space_group_name_H-M   'P 1'
#
loop_
_entity.id
_entity.type
_entity.pdbx_description
1 polymer ?
#
loop_
_entity_poly.entity_id
_entity_poly.type
_entity_poly.pdbx_seq_one_letter_code
_entity_poly.pdbx_strand_id
1 'polypeptide(L)'
;MLHRIFYFFIIIRLKRVMPHMKPILISSILSIIYPGLGQMYNRQAWKAILLFLVCIPMDWINFMKDDLVWEWRLLFTLVAVIDAGYTAWRITQDSSRSFLTMKQSFIRIGISVVILAFCTLGLGFAFIQAYNQAVKEQQNFKVEDPELNKEVIEYLEEKYQQKFIVTKTSIMMDTYVIRAAPKGQPDQDFMVTGTSKEDFSDTYFAAFWSKQAEQSWQPMIDQTFGTTFDNKLHISYADEIEQLELADGKISDLMEALEKNPKYITPYIEINIIQNFDQENKDEQLEKVLSFVQMLQSQNVTKAQIEFNYYDEVLKKTGTKNYSRSKHLQNFVLILGDEFSKIKTVEDLEERIGVDVK
;
A
#
# COMPACT_ATOMS: atom_id res chain seq x y z
N MET A 1 -4.38 11.44 -7.49
CA MET A 1 -4.73 11.39 -8.93
C MET A 1 -6.01 12.18 -9.28
N LEU A 2 -7.07 12.12 -8.45
CA LEU A 2 -8.33 12.86 -8.68
C LEU A 2 -8.19 14.39 -8.82
N HIS A 3 -7.32 15.03 -8.05
CA HIS A 3 -7.09 16.47 -8.15
C HIS A 3 -6.62 16.92 -9.56
N ARG A 4 -5.96 16.04 -10.32
CA ARG A 4 -5.40 16.36 -11.65
C ARG A 4 -6.43 16.27 -12.78
N ILE A 5 -7.41 15.37 -12.67
CA ILE A 5 -8.56 15.29 -13.60
C ILE A 5 -9.48 16.51 -13.43
N PHE A 6 -9.60 17.00 -12.19
CA PHE A 6 -10.38 18.19 -11.87
C PHE A 6 -9.89 19.44 -12.62
N TYR A 7 -8.58 19.62 -12.79
CA TYR A 7 -8.01 20.75 -13.53
C TYR A 7 -8.36 20.74 -15.03
N PHE A 8 -8.42 19.57 -15.67
CA PHE A 8 -8.79 19.46 -17.09
C PHE A 8 -10.25 19.87 -17.32
N PHE A 9 -11.17 19.45 -16.44
CA PHE A 9 -12.58 19.87 -16.49
C PHE A 9 -12.79 21.35 -16.15
N ILE A 10 -11.98 21.90 -15.21
CA ILE A 10 -11.96 23.34 -14.91
C ILE A 10 -11.55 24.14 -16.16
N ILE A 11 -10.52 23.72 -16.90
CA ILE A 11 -10.08 24.40 -18.13
C ILE A 11 -11.19 24.40 -19.21
N ILE A 12 -11.92 23.28 -19.37
CA ILE A 12 -13.04 23.19 -20.31
C ILE A 12 -14.22 24.09 -19.88
N ARG A 13 -14.55 24.14 -18.58
CA ARG A 13 -15.59 25.06 -18.07
C ARG A 13 -15.17 26.53 -18.18
N LEU A 14 -13.90 26.86 -17.93
CA LEU A 14 -13.36 28.21 -18.07
C LEU A 14 -13.54 28.75 -19.50
N LYS A 15 -13.46 27.91 -20.54
CA LYS A 15 -13.74 28.32 -21.93
C LYS A 15 -15.09 29.04 -22.11
N ARG A 16 -16.11 28.65 -21.34
CA ARG A 16 -17.47 29.19 -21.43
C ARG A 16 -17.64 30.51 -20.66
N VAL A 17 -16.79 30.78 -19.67
CA VAL A 17 -16.91 31.92 -18.73
C VAL A 17 -15.84 33.00 -18.99
N MET A 18 -14.69 32.63 -19.57
CA MET A 18 -13.58 33.54 -19.90
C MET A 18 -13.94 34.80 -20.71
N PRO A 19 -14.93 34.82 -21.63
CA PRO A 19 -15.26 36.05 -22.37
C PRO A 19 -15.72 37.21 -21.48
N HIS A 20 -16.22 36.91 -20.28
CA HIS A 20 -16.82 37.88 -19.36
C HIS A 20 -15.97 38.12 -18.10
N MET A 21 -14.87 37.39 -17.92
CA MET A 21 -14.01 37.50 -16.74
C MET A 21 -12.96 38.59 -16.94
N LYS A 22 -12.71 39.39 -15.89
CA LYS A 22 -11.65 40.39 -15.89
C LYS A 22 -10.29 39.67 -16.11
N PRO A 23 -9.40 40.18 -16.97
CA PRO A 23 -8.10 39.56 -17.27
C PRO A 23 -7.23 39.25 -16.04
N ILE A 24 -7.34 40.08 -15.00
CA ILE A 24 -6.70 39.87 -13.70
C ILE A 24 -7.09 38.52 -13.10
N LEU A 25 -8.39 38.21 -13.10
CA LEU A 25 -8.93 37.00 -12.49
C LEU A 25 -8.57 35.75 -13.31
N ILE A 26 -8.52 35.86 -14.64
CA ILE A 26 -8.05 34.79 -15.53
C ILE A 26 -6.58 34.48 -15.25
N SER A 27 -5.73 35.52 -15.20
CA SER A 27 -4.29 35.36 -14.94
C SER A 27 -4.01 34.73 -13.57
N SER A 28 -4.71 35.18 -12.52
CA SER A 28 -4.58 34.61 -11.17
C SER A 28 -5.03 33.15 -11.11
N ILE A 29 -6.17 32.78 -11.71
CA ILE A 29 -6.64 31.39 -11.75
C ILE A 29 -5.63 30.49 -12.47
N LEU A 30 -5.08 30.94 -13.60
CA LEU A 30 -4.07 30.18 -14.32
C LEU A 30 -2.83 29.92 -13.45
N SER A 31 -2.36 30.92 -12.69
CA SER A 31 -1.24 30.73 -11.77
C SER A 31 -1.56 29.82 -10.57
N ILE A 32 -2.82 29.72 -10.14
CA ILE A 32 -3.27 28.73 -9.15
C ILE A 32 -3.18 27.32 -9.74
N ILE A 33 -3.63 27.14 -10.99
CA ILE A 33 -3.57 25.83 -11.66
C ILE A 33 -2.12 25.36 -11.78
N TYR A 34 -1.22 26.24 -12.21
CA TYR A 34 0.22 25.99 -12.16
C TYR A 34 1.01 27.31 -12.19
N PRO A 35 1.99 27.52 -11.28
CA PRO A 35 2.82 28.72 -11.28
C PRO A 35 3.50 28.92 -12.64
N GLY A 36 3.29 30.07 -13.27
CA GLY A 36 3.83 30.41 -14.59
C GLY A 36 2.77 30.49 -15.70
N LEU A 37 1.62 29.82 -15.57
CA LEU A 37 0.57 29.91 -16.59
C LEU A 37 -0.07 31.30 -16.66
N GLY A 38 -0.25 31.99 -15.53
CA GLY A 38 -0.74 33.38 -15.51
C GLY A 38 0.24 34.38 -16.11
N GLN A 39 1.54 34.20 -15.85
CA GLN A 39 2.62 34.98 -16.48
C GLN A 39 2.62 34.80 -18.00
N MET A 40 2.40 33.58 -18.46
CA MET A 40 2.32 33.27 -19.88
C MET A 40 1.12 33.93 -20.56
N TYR A 41 -0.04 33.94 -19.91
CA TYR A 41 -1.22 34.70 -20.35
C TYR A 41 -0.93 36.20 -20.50
N ASN A 42 -0.14 36.75 -19.58
CA ASN A 42 0.32 38.15 -19.59
C ASN A 42 1.49 38.42 -20.56
N ARG A 43 1.81 37.50 -21.47
CA ARG A 43 2.96 37.57 -22.42
C ARG A 43 4.35 37.65 -21.75
N GLN A 44 4.48 37.25 -20.49
CA GLN A 44 5.76 37.17 -19.78
C GLN A 44 6.33 35.75 -19.84
N ALA A 45 6.60 35.25 -21.05
CA ALA A 45 7.03 33.87 -21.29
C ALA A 45 8.31 33.48 -20.52
N TRP A 46 9.28 34.39 -20.42
CA TRP A 46 10.50 34.17 -19.64
C TRP A 46 10.23 33.86 -18.16
N LYS A 47 9.35 34.64 -17.51
CA LYS A 47 8.98 34.39 -16.12
C LYS A 47 8.23 33.05 -15.96
N ALA A 48 7.37 32.73 -16.91
CA ALA A 48 6.66 31.45 -16.92
C ALA A 48 7.63 30.26 -16.98
N ILE A 49 8.64 30.33 -17.86
CA ILE A 49 9.67 29.31 -18.01
C ILE A 49 10.47 29.15 -16.71
N LEU A 50 10.89 30.25 -16.07
CA LEU A 50 11.59 30.19 -14.79
C LEU A 50 10.74 29.51 -13.70
N LEU A 51 9.46 29.87 -13.60
CA LEU A 51 8.55 29.27 -12.63
C LEU A 51 8.38 27.77 -12.87
N PHE A 52 8.30 27.33 -14.13
CA PHE A 52 8.24 25.91 -14.46
C PHE A 52 9.53 25.18 -14.08
N LEU A 53 10.70 25.76 -14.36
CA LEU A 53 11.99 25.16 -14.02
C LEU A 53 12.20 24.98 -12.51
N VAL A 54 11.53 25.80 -11.68
CA VAL A 54 11.59 25.66 -10.21
C VAL A 54 10.49 24.72 -9.70
N CYS A 55 9.25 24.87 -10.18
CA CYS A 55 8.12 24.13 -9.65
C CYS A 55 8.13 22.66 -10.07
N ILE A 56 8.59 22.32 -11.27
CA ILE A 56 8.64 20.91 -11.73
C ILE A 56 9.58 20.09 -10.82
N PRO A 57 10.84 20.49 -10.54
CA PRO A 57 11.69 19.78 -9.59
C PRO A 57 11.11 19.72 -8.17
N MET A 58 10.46 20.78 -7.69
CA MET A 58 9.80 20.76 -6.37
C MET A 58 8.67 19.72 -6.31
N ASP A 59 7.84 19.66 -7.36
CA ASP A 59 6.78 18.64 -7.48
C ASP A 59 7.38 17.22 -7.48
N TRP A 60 8.56 17.05 -8.07
CA TRP A 60 9.32 15.79 -8.05
C TRP A 60 9.87 15.44 -6.67
N ILE A 61 10.47 16.40 -5.96
CA ILE A 61 10.98 16.15 -4.61
C ILE A 61 9.84 15.78 -3.66
N ASN A 62 8.70 16.49 -3.75
CA ASN A 62 7.50 16.17 -2.99
C ASN A 62 6.94 14.78 -3.30
N PHE A 63 7.06 14.33 -4.55
CA PHE A 63 6.67 12.98 -4.93
C PHE A 63 7.60 11.90 -4.35
N MET A 64 8.89 12.21 -4.18
CA MET A 64 9.91 11.26 -3.71
C MET A 64 10.08 11.23 -2.19
N LYS A 65 9.79 12.34 -1.50
CA LYS A 65 9.97 12.51 -0.06
C LYS A 65 8.67 13.08 0.48
N ASP A 66 7.82 12.20 1.00
CA ASP A 66 6.38 12.36 1.22
C ASP A 66 5.85 13.62 1.93
N ASP A 67 6.67 14.62 2.31
CA ASP A 67 6.14 15.88 2.90
C ASP A 67 7.07 17.12 2.87
N LEU A 68 8.33 17.01 2.42
CA LEU A 68 9.33 18.02 2.83
C LEU A 68 9.23 19.40 2.12
N VAL A 69 8.51 19.52 1.00
CA VAL A 69 8.55 20.73 0.15
C VAL A 69 7.15 21.24 -0.22
N TRP A 70 6.09 20.74 0.41
CA TRP A 70 4.72 21.16 0.08
C TRP A 70 4.45 22.61 0.48
N GLU A 71 4.95 23.02 1.64
CA GLU A 71 4.84 24.39 2.17
C GLU A 71 5.51 25.41 1.25
N TRP A 72 6.73 25.10 0.80
CA TRP A 72 7.46 25.92 -0.17
C TRP A 72 6.72 25.99 -1.50
N ARG A 73 6.16 24.88 -1.98
CA ARG A 73 5.37 24.83 -3.21
C ARG A 73 4.12 25.71 -3.13
N LEU A 74 3.45 25.75 -1.99
CA LEU A 74 2.31 26.64 -1.74
C LEU A 74 2.75 28.11 -1.72
N LEU A 75 3.85 28.43 -1.04
CA LEU A 75 4.41 29.79 -0.98
C LEU A 75 4.79 30.30 -2.37
N PHE A 76 5.47 29.48 -3.19
CA PHE A 76 5.79 29.82 -4.58
C PHE A 76 4.52 30.03 -5.43
N THR A 77 3.47 29.26 -5.19
CA THR A 77 2.18 29.47 -5.88
C THR A 77 1.59 30.82 -5.53
N LEU A 78 1.57 31.19 -4.25
CA LEU A 78 1.04 32.47 -3.79
C LEU A 78 1.79 33.64 -4.44
N VAL A 79 3.13 33.58 -4.45
CA VAL A 79 3.98 34.59 -5.12
C VAL A 79 3.65 34.68 -6.61
N ALA A 80 3.54 33.55 -7.30
CA ALA A 80 3.21 33.53 -8.73
C ALA A 80 1.81 34.06 -9.04
N VAL A 81 0.83 33.85 -8.15
CA VAL A 81 -0.54 34.38 -8.27
C VAL A 81 -0.55 35.89 -8.10
N ILE A 82 0.17 36.41 -7.10
CA ILE A 82 0.30 37.86 -6.85
C ILE A 82 0.99 38.55 -8.04
N ASP A 83 2.12 38.03 -8.52
CA ASP A 83 2.85 38.60 -9.66
C ASP A 83 1.99 38.59 -10.95
N ALA A 84 1.26 37.50 -11.19
CA ALA A 84 0.35 37.37 -12.33
C ALA A 84 -0.81 38.37 -12.26
N GLY A 85 -1.46 38.47 -11.10
CA GLY A 85 -2.58 39.40 -10.88
C GLY A 85 -2.14 40.87 -10.99
N TYR A 86 -1.02 41.24 -10.35
CA TYR A 86 -0.47 42.58 -10.41
C TYR A 86 -0.04 42.98 -11.83
N THR A 87 0.64 42.07 -12.54
CA THR A 87 1.02 42.30 -13.94
C THR A 87 -0.22 42.49 -14.82
N ALA A 88 -1.25 41.66 -14.64
CA ALA A 88 -2.48 41.78 -15.40
C ALA A 88 -3.18 43.12 -15.12
N TRP A 89 -3.23 43.56 -13.86
CA TRP A 89 -3.76 44.88 -13.50
C TRP A 89 -3.00 46.01 -14.18
N ARG A 90 -1.66 45.97 -14.18
CA ARG A 90 -0.83 46.96 -14.86
C ARG A 90 -1.08 46.98 -16.37
N ILE A 91 -1.24 45.82 -17.01
CA ILE A 91 -1.59 45.73 -18.43
C ILE A 91 -2.96 46.34 -18.70
N THR A 92 -3.94 46.20 -17.80
CA THR A 92 -5.25 46.85 -17.97
C THR A 92 -5.21 48.38 -17.89
N GLN A 93 -4.19 48.95 -17.23
CA GLN A 93 -3.99 50.40 -17.15
C GLN A 93 -3.17 50.98 -18.31
N ASP A 94 -2.40 50.14 -19.00
CA ASP A 94 -1.47 50.55 -20.04
C ASP A 94 -1.96 50.08 -21.42
N SER A 95 -2.53 50.99 -22.20
CA SER A 95 -3.08 50.71 -23.54
C SER A 95 -2.05 50.24 -24.56
N SER A 96 -0.75 50.40 -24.28
CA SER A 96 0.33 49.92 -25.14
C SER A 96 0.58 48.41 -24.99
N ARG A 97 0.07 47.80 -23.91
CA ARG A 97 0.26 46.38 -23.61
C ARG A 97 -1.04 45.62 -23.83
N SER A 98 -0.93 44.42 -24.39
CA SER A 98 -2.06 43.55 -24.64
C SER A 98 -1.82 42.16 -24.06
N PHE A 99 -2.90 41.56 -23.59
CA PHE A 99 -2.94 40.14 -23.24
C PHE A 99 -2.76 39.28 -24.50
N LEU A 100 -2.51 37.99 -24.32
CA LEU A 100 -2.67 37.04 -25.42
C LEU A 100 -4.13 37.06 -25.91
N THR A 101 -4.31 37.08 -27.23
CA THR A 101 -5.66 36.94 -27.81
C THR A 101 -6.21 35.57 -27.45
N MET A 102 -7.53 35.40 -27.46
CA MET A 102 -8.16 34.13 -27.07
C MET A 102 -7.58 32.92 -27.83
N LYS A 103 -7.34 33.08 -29.14
CA LYS A 103 -6.70 32.05 -29.99
C LYS A 103 -5.25 31.76 -29.57
N GLN A 104 -4.47 32.80 -29.28
CA GLN A 104 -3.07 32.65 -28.84
C GLN A 104 -2.96 32.05 -27.44
N SER A 105 -3.84 32.47 -26.52
CA SER A 105 -3.95 31.92 -25.17
C SER A 105 -4.23 30.43 -25.22
N PHE A 106 -5.21 30.00 -26.02
CA PHE A 106 -5.55 28.60 -26.15
C PHE A 106 -4.38 27.75 -26.67
N ILE A 107 -3.69 28.23 -27.71
CA ILE A 107 -2.54 27.52 -28.27
C ILE A 107 -1.38 27.47 -27.26
N ARG A 108 -0.97 28.60 -26.70
CA ARG A 108 0.22 28.67 -25.83
C ARG A 108 -0.02 27.99 -24.49
N ILE A 109 -1.12 28.30 -23.82
CA ILE A 109 -1.46 27.69 -22.52
C ILE A 109 -1.75 26.21 -22.72
N GLY A 110 -2.47 25.83 -23.79
CA GLY A 110 -2.74 24.43 -24.11
C GLY A 110 -1.47 23.62 -24.31
N ILE A 111 -0.52 24.11 -25.11
CA ILE A 111 0.79 23.48 -25.30
C ILE A 111 1.53 23.36 -23.96
N SER A 112 1.54 24.42 -23.15
CA SER A 112 2.25 24.39 -21.87
C SER A 112 1.62 23.43 -20.86
N VAL A 113 0.30 23.30 -20.82
CA VAL A 113 -0.38 22.30 -20.00
C VAL A 113 -0.02 20.89 -20.44
N VAL A 114 0.05 20.63 -21.76
CA VAL A 114 0.48 19.33 -22.30
C VAL A 114 1.92 19.02 -21.92
N ILE A 115 2.84 19.99 -22.06
CA ILE A 115 4.24 19.84 -21.66
C ILE A 115 4.33 19.58 -20.15
N LEU A 116 3.63 20.35 -19.33
CA LEU A 116 3.62 20.17 -17.87
C LEU A 116 3.08 18.79 -17.49
N ALA A 117 2.00 18.33 -18.12
CA ALA A 117 1.48 16.99 -17.92
C ALA A 117 2.51 15.92 -18.29
N PHE A 118 3.23 16.09 -19.41
CA PHE A 118 4.29 15.16 -19.81
C PHE A 118 5.47 15.16 -18.81
N CYS A 119 5.95 16.33 -18.39
CA CYS A 119 7.06 16.46 -17.44
C CYS A 119 6.72 15.98 -16.02
N THR A 120 5.46 16.07 -15.60
CA THR A 120 5.05 15.69 -14.23
C THR A 120 4.46 14.28 -14.15
N LEU A 121 3.72 13.83 -15.17
CA LEU A 121 3.09 12.50 -15.20
C LEU A 121 3.90 11.50 -16.02
N GLY A 122 4.35 11.89 -17.22
CA GLY A 122 5.06 11.00 -18.13
C GLY A 122 6.40 10.54 -17.55
N LEU A 123 7.20 11.48 -17.03
CA LEU A 123 8.44 11.16 -16.35
C LEU A 123 8.19 10.38 -15.04
N GLY A 124 7.11 10.70 -14.30
CA GLY A 124 6.75 9.95 -13.09
C GLY A 124 6.40 8.49 -13.38
N PHE A 125 5.64 8.24 -14.46
CA PHE A 125 5.33 6.90 -14.93
C PHE A 125 6.59 6.15 -15.39
N ALA A 126 7.46 6.82 -16.16
CA ALA A 126 8.73 6.24 -16.59
C ALA A 126 9.63 5.88 -15.40
N PHE A 127 9.67 6.73 -14.37
CA PHE A 127 10.41 6.44 -13.14
C PHE A 127 9.81 5.26 -12.38
N ILE A 128 8.49 5.22 -12.16
CA ILE A 128 7.81 4.08 -11.51
C ILE A 128 8.09 2.80 -12.30
N GLN A 129 8.03 2.85 -13.62
CA GLN A 129 8.29 1.70 -14.46
C GLN A 129 9.76 1.24 -14.36
N ALA A 130 10.71 2.17 -14.41
CA ALA A 130 12.13 1.88 -14.27
C ALA A 130 12.47 1.34 -12.87
N TYR A 131 11.89 1.93 -11.82
CA TYR A 131 12.03 1.47 -10.44
C TYR A 131 11.47 0.06 -10.27
N ASN A 132 10.23 -0.19 -10.73
CA ASN A 132 9.61 -1.51 -10.67
C ASN A 132 10.40 -2.55 -11.47
N GLN A 133 11.00 -2.15 -12.60
CA GLN A 133 11.87 -3.02 -13.38
C GLN A 133 13.18 -3.30 -12.62
N ALA A 134 13.83 -2.29 -12.06
CA ALA A 134 15.04 -2.45 -11.26
C ALA A 134 14.82 -3.33 -10.02
N VAL A 135 13.69 -3.18 -9.34
CA VAL A 135 13.30 -4.04 -8.20
C VAL A 135 13.07 -5.49 -8.66
N LYS A 136 12.39 -5.70 -9.79
CA LYS A 136 12.21 -7.04 -10.37
C LYS A 136 13.54 -7.67 -10.79
N GLU A 137 14.46 -6.88 -11.32
CA GLU A 137 15.80 -7.33 -11.69
C GLU A 137 16.60 -7.69 -10.42
N GLN A 138 16.57 -6.85 -9.36
CA GLN A 138 17.20 -7.14 -8.06
C GLN A 138 16.69 -8.42 -7.39
N GLN A 139 15.37 -8.66 -7.36
CA GLN A 139 14.78 -9.88 -6.79
C GLN A 139 15.17 -11.18 -7.53
N ASN A 140 15.69 -11.05 -8.75
CA ASN A 140 16.11 -12.16 -9.61
C ASN A 140 17.63 -12.42 -9.61
N PHE A 141 18.44 -11.59 -8.95
CA PHE A 141 19.85 -11.94 -8.72
C PHE A 141 19.91 -13.01 -7.64
N LYS A 142 19.94 -14.28 -8.08
CA LYS A 142 20.50 -15.35 -7.27
C LYS A 142 21.97 -15.03 -7.06
N VAL A 143 22.33 -14.66 -5.84
CA VAL A 143 23.72 -14.56 -5.43
C VAL A 143 24.04 -15.89 -4.77
N GLU A 144 24.86 -16.71 -5.41
CA GLU A 144 25.44 -17.88 -4.76
C GLU A 144 26.63 -17.40 -3.93
N ASP A 145 26.42 -17.26 -2.62
CA ASP A 145 27.46 -17.01 -1.64
C ASP A 145 27.58 -18.21 -0.70
N PRO A 146 28.50 -19.16 -0.97
CA PRO A 146 28.65 -20.37 -0.16
C PRO A 146 29.09 -20.11 1.28
N GLU A 147 29.85 -19.04 1.53
CA GLU A 147 30.33 -18.69 2.87
C GLU A 147 29.17 -18.15 3.70
N LEU A 148 28.41 -17.20 3.16
CA LEU A 148 27.21 -16.68 3.81
C LEU A 148 26.17 -17.79 4.07
N ASN A 149 25.93 -18.67 3.10
CA ASN A 149 25.00 -19.77 3.27
C ASN A 149 25.41 -20.71 4.41
N LYS A 150 26.71 -20.92 4.60
CA LYS A 150 27.24 -21.71 5.71
C LYS A 150 27.04 -20.98 7.05
N GLU A 151 27.32 -19.69 7.11
CA GLU A 151 27.08 -18.89 8.32
C GLU A 151 25.60 -18.88 8.75
N VAL A 152 24.68 -18.76 7.79
CA VAL A 152 23.24 -18.83 8.07
C VAL A 152 22.84 -20.19 8.63
N ILE A 153 23.35 -21.28 8.04
CA ILE A 153 23.08 -22.63 8.56
C ILE A 153 23.62 -22.75 9.98
N GLU A 154 24.86 -22.33 10.25
CA GLU A 154 25.44 -22.38 11.59
C GLU A 154 24.63 -21.55 12.60
N TYR A 155 24.18 -20.35 12.22
CA TYR A 155 23.28 -19.52 13.02
C TYR A 155 21.98 -20.24 13.38
N LEU A 156 21.30 -20.82 12.39
CA LEU A 156 20.02 -21.50 12.59
C LEU A 156 20.18 -22.79 13.40
N GLU A 157 21.23 -23.58 13.14
CA GLU A 157 21.52 -24.82 13.87
C GLU A 157 21.87 -24.53 15.33
N GLU A 158 22.61 -23.44 15.61
CA GLU A 158 22.92 -22.99 16.97
C GLU A 158 21.65 -22.53 17.73
N LYS A 159 20.81 -21.73 17.08
CA LYS A 159 19.59 -21.16 17.69
C LYS A 159 18.50 -22.21 17.94
N TYR A 160 18.28 -23.13 16.99
CA TYR A 160 17.13 -24.05 17.01
C TYR A 160 17.48 -25.52 17.19
N GLN A 161 18.77 -25.87 17.34
CA GLN A 161 19.24 -27.24 17.60
C GLN A 161 18.72 -28.28 16.59
N GLN A 162 18.51 -27.87 15.33
CA GLN A 162 18.00 -28.70 14.24
C GLN A 162 18.66 -28.33 12.91
N LYS A 163 18.62 -29.22 11.92
CA LYS A 163 19.30 -29.03 10.63
C LYS A 163 18.47 -28.24 9.64
N PHE A 164 19.12 -27.33 8.92
CA PHE A 164 18.48 -26.49 7.89
C PHE A 164 19.18 -26.59 6.53
N ILE A 165 18.50 -26.11 5.50
CA ILE A 165 19.05 -25.91 4.16
C ILE A 165 18.70 -24.50 3.67
N VAL A 166 19.63 -23.85 2.98
CA VAL A 166 19.34 -22.62 2.24
C VAL A 166 18.75 -22.99 0.87
N THR A 167 17.60 -22.43 0.55
CA THR A 167 16.86 -22.70 -0.69
C THR A 167 17.13 -21.63 -1.75
N LYS A 168 17.29 -20.37 -1.35
CA LYS A 168 17.58 -19.24 -2.24
C LYS A 168 18.26 -18.10 -1.49
N THR A 169 19.26 -17.48 -2.11
CA THR A 169 19.88 -16.26 -1.61
C THR A 169 19.71 -15.12 -2.62
N SER A 170 19.37 -13.93 -2.13
CA SER A 170 19.17 -12.72 -2.93
C SER A 170 19.59 -11.49 -2.15
N ILE A 171 19.73 -10.34 -2.82
CA ILE A 171 20.06 -9.06 -2.19
C ILE A 171 18.90 -8.09 -2.42
N MET A 172 18.48 -7.40 -1.37
CA MET A 172 17.48 -6.34 -1.43
C MET A 172 17.97 -5.15 -0.59
N MET A 173 18.11 -3.98 -1.22
CA MET A 173 18.56 -2.74 -0.56
C MET A 173 19.85 -2.93 0.27
N ASP A 174 20.85 -3.59 -0.32
CA ASP A 174 22.16 -3.89 0.31
C ASP A 174 22.10 -4.84 1.53
N THR A 175 20.97 -5.53 1.75
CA THR A 175 20.83 -6.60 2.74
C THR A 175 20.60 -7.94 2.06
N TYR A 176 21.19 -9.02 2.58
CA TYR A 176 20.85 -10.35 2.08
C TYR A 176 19.47 -10.77 2.56
N VAL A 177 18.69 -11.30 1.63
CA VAL A 177 17.41 -11.94 1.87
C VAL A 177 17.56 -13.40 1.48
N ILE A 178 17.62 -14.26 2.49
CA ILE A 178 17.99 -15.66 2.39
C ILE A 178 16.77 -16.49 2.76
N ARG A 179 16.36 -17.38 1.88
CA ARG A 179 15.30 -18.35 2.09
C ARG A 179 15.90 -19.64 2.62
N ALA A 180 15.35 -20.16 3.70
CA ALA A 180 15.78 -21.39 4.33
C ALA A 180 14.59 -22.25 4.72
N ALA A 181 14.83 -23.55 4.90
CA ALA A 181 13.84 -24.50 5.38
C ALA A 181 14.49 -25.57 6.25
N PRO A 182 13.78 -26.16 7.22
CA PRO A 182 14.26 -27.34 7.94
C PRO A 182 14.54 -28.48 6.97
N LYS A 183 15.61 -29.24 7.23
CA LYS A 183 16.02 -30.33 6.36
C LYS A 183 14.94 -31.42 6.32
N GLY A 184 14.37 -31.64 5.14
CA GLY A 184 13.29 -32.61 4.92
C GLY A 184 11.88 -32.02 4.98
N GLN A 185 11.74 -30.72 5.25
CA GLN A 185 10.46 -30.00 5.28
C GLN A 185 10.53 -28.74 4.40
N PRO A 186 10.66 -28.90 3.07
CA PRO A 186 10.84 -27.76 2.16
C PRO A 186 9.62 -26.82 2.10
N ASP A 187 8.44 -27.31 2.48
CA ASP A 187 7.20 -26.53 2.53
C ASP A 187 7.15 -25.56 3.72
N GLN A 188 8.09 -25.66 4.65
CA GLN A 188 8.29 -24.75 5.77
C GLN A 188 9.41 -23.76 5.45
N ASP A 189 9.25 -23.04 4.35
CA ASP A 189 10.19 -22.01 3.91
C ASP A 189 10.00 -20.72 4.72
N PHE A 190 11.11 -20.15 5.16
CA PHE A 190 11.14 -18.90 5.93
C PHE A 190 12.31 -18.03 5.47
N MET A 191 12.31 -16.79 5.94
CA MET A 191 13.28 -15.78 5.57
C MET A 191 14.27 -15.53 6.72
N VAL A 192 15.54 -15.37 6.34
CA VAL A 192 16.63 -14.83 7.15
C VAL A 192 17.12 -13.56 6.45
N THR A 193 17.33 -12.49 7.23
CA THR A 193 17.86 -11.22 6.75
C THR A 193 19.06 -10.79 7.59
N GLY A 194 20.04 -10.18 6.94
CA GLY A 194 21.20 -9.58 7.60
C GLY A 194 22.43 -9.63 6.70
N THR A 195 23.57 -9.15 7.20
CA THR A 195 24.83 -9.16 6.43
C THR A 195 25.89 -10.12 6.96
N SER A 196 25.77 -10.57 8.21
CA SER A 196 26.66 -11.55 8.85
C SER A 196 25.95 -12.24 10.02
N LYS A 197 26.57 -13.27 10.59
CA LYS A 197 26.05 -14.04 11.72
C LYS A 197 25.58 -13.19 12.92
N GLU A 198 26.27 -12.09 13.21
CA GLU A 198 25.96 -11.20 14.34
C GLU A 198 24.73 -10.31 14.11
N ASP A 199 24.28 -10.20 12.86
CA ASP A 199 23.18 -9.33 12.42
C ASP A 199 22.01 -10.12 11.80
N PHE A 200 22.06 -11.46 11.87
CA PHE A 200 20.96 -12.26 11.34
C PHE A 200 19.71 -12.16 12.21
N SER A 201 18.61 -11.84 11.55
CA SER A 201 17.24 -11.99 12.04
C SER A 201 16.51 -12.98 11.15
N ASP A 202 15.72 -13.85 11.76
CA ASP A 202 14.99 -14.88 11.04
C ASP A 202 13.50 -14.89 11.41
N THR A 203 12.72 -15.47 10.51
CA THR A 203 11.26 -15.61 10.65
C THR A 203 10.84 -17.06 10.91
N TYR A 204 11.79 -17.95 11.25
CA TYR A 204 11.50 -19.38 11.41
C TYR A 204 10.47 -19.64 12.49
N PHE A 205 10.62 -18.98 13.63
CA PHE A 205 9.71 -19.13 14.77
C PHE A 205 8.25 -18.83 14.39
N ALA A 206 8.02 -17.69 13.70
CA ALA A 206 6.71 -17.32 13.19
C ALA A 206 6.22 -18.31 12.12
N ALA A 207 7.10 -18.71 11.20
CA ALA A 207 6.77 -19.65 10.13
C ALA A 207 6.36 -21.04 10.67
N PHE A 208 7.02 -21.49 11.75
CA PHE A 208 6.69 -22.75 12.44
C PHE A 208 5.27 -22.74 12.98
N TRP A 209 4.92 -21.77 13.81
CA TRP A 209 3.55 -21.65 14.33
C TRP A 209 2.52 -21.34 13.26
N SER A 210 2.86 -20.53 12.26
CA SER A 210 1.97 -20.26 11.12
C SER A 210 1.62 -21.54 10.36
N LYS A 211 2.59 -22.45 10.20
CA LYS A 211 2.33 -23.75 9.54
C LYS A 211 1.42 -24.64 10.36
N GLN A 212 1.58 -24.66 11.68
CA GLN A 212 0.71 -25.41 12.58
C GLN A 212 -0.71 -24.84 12.60
N ALA A 213 -0.84 -23.50 12.63
CA ALA A 213 -2.11 -22.80 12.49
C ALA A 213 -2.79 -23.16 11.15
N GLU A 214 -2.05 -23.17 10.04
CA GLU A 214 -2.57 -23.58 8.73
C GLU A 214 -3.10 -25.02 8.76
N GLN A 215 -2.32 -25.96 9.29
CA GLN A 215 -2.72 -27.37 9.37
C GLN A 215 -3.94 -27.59 10.28
N SER A 216 -4.06 -26.81 11.36
CA SER A 216 -5.14 -26.95 12.33
C SER A 216 -6.42 -26.22 11.89
N TRP A 217 -6.31 -24.97 11.46
CA TRP A 217 -7.44 -24.07 11.27
C TRP A 217 -7.98 -24.04 9.84
N GLN A 218 -7.15 -24.31 8.82
CA GLN A 218 -7.62 -24.30 7.43
C GLN A 218 -8.76 -25.30 7.17
N PRO A 219 -8.74 -26.55 7.68
CA PRO A 219 -9.86 -27.47 7.51
C PRO A 219 -11.17 -26.93 8.10
N MET A 220 -11.08 -26.18 9.19
CA MET A 220 -12.25 -25.58 9.85
C MET A 220 -12.78 -24.37 9.09
N ILE A 221 -11.88 -23.59 8.47
CA ILE A 221 -12.25 -22.51 7.53
C ILE A 221 -13.01 -23.11 6.33
N ASP A 222 -12.47 -24.16 5.72
CA ASP A 222 -13.07 -24.84 4.57
C ASP A 222 -14.45 -25.41 4.92
N GLN A 223 -14.59 -26.00 6.12
CA GLN A 223 -15.87 -26.53 6.60
C GLN A 223 -16.90 -25.42 6.89
N THR A 224 -16.47 -24.31 7.48
CA THR A 224 -17.37 -23.23 7.94
C THR A 224 -17.85 -22.35 6.79
N PHE A 225 -16.94 -21.98 5.88
CA PHE A 225 -17.20 -20.98 4.84
C PHE A 225 -17.31 -21.58 3.43
N GLY A 226 -17.05 -22.89 3.26
CA GLY A 226 -17.16 -23.57 1.98
C GLY A 226 -16.06 -23.18 1.01
N THR A 227 -16.41 -22.49 -0.08
CA THR A 227 -15.44 -22.16 -1.13
C THR A 227 -14.63 -20.93 -0.75
N THR A 228 -13.37 -21.13 -0.36
CA THR A 228 -12.40 -20.09 -0.08
C THR A 228 -11.20 -20.16 -1.03
N PHE A 229 -10.33 -19.14 -1.04
CA PHE A 229 -9.13 -19.12 -1.86
C PHE A 229 -8.04 -18.25 -1.24
N ASP A 230 -6.76 -18.57 -1.45
CA ASP A 230 -5.62 -17.74 -1.01
C ASP A 230 -5.75 -17.18 0.42
N ASN A 231 -6.29 -17.98 1.35
CA ASN A 231 -6.38 -17.61 2.76
C ASN A 231 -4.96 -17.44 3.32
N LYS A 232 -4.80 -16.54 4.28
CA LYS A 232 -3.53 -16.35 4.98
C LYS A 232 -3.71 -16.60 6.46
N LEU A 233 -2.85 -17.43 6.99
CA LEU A 233 -2.75 -17.72 8.42
C LEU A 233 -1.31 -17.45 8.83
N HIS A 234 -1.13 -16.38 9.59
CA HIS A 234 0.17 -15.95 10.07
C HIS A 234 0.13 -15.75 11.58
N ILE A 235 1.14 -16.25 12.27
CA ILE A 235 1.30 -16.02 13.70
C ILE A 235 2.41 -15.00 13.92
N SER A 236 2.05 -13.90 14.57
CA SER A 236 3.01 -12.96 15.13
C SER A 236 3.14 -13.19 16.62
N TYR A 237 4.25 -12.76 17.17
CA TYR A 237 4.56 -12.86 18.57
C TYR A 237 5.34 -11.64 19.07
N ALA A 238 5.34 -11.44 20.37
CA ALA A 238 6.18 -10.43 21.02
C ALA A 238 7.56 -11.01 21.37
N ASP A 239 8.63 -10.24 21.22
CA ASP A 239 10.03 -10.70 21.38
C ASP A 239 10.29 -11.47 22.68
N GLU A 240 9.55 -11.17 23.76
CA GLU A 240 9.69 -11.85 25.04
C GLU A 240 9.35 -13.35 24.98
N ILE A 241 8.41 -13.77 24.12
CA ILE A 241 8.04 -15.20 24.04
C ILE A 241 9.11 -16.02 23.33
N GLU A 242 9.83 -15.43 22.37
CA GLU A 242 10.90 -16.12 21.66
C GLU A 242 11.99 -16.53 22.64
N GLN A 243 12.38 -15.63 23.57
CA GLN A 243 13.36 -15.96 24.60
C GLN A 243 12.89 -17.04 25.58
N LEU A 244 11.60 -17.02 25.93
CA LEU A 244 11.01 -18.01 26.83
C LEU A 244 10.93 -19.40 26.20
N GLU A 245 10.55 -19.46 24.92
CA GLU A 245 10.37 -20.72 24.18
C GLU A 245 11.71 -21.29 23.70
N LEU A 246 12.69 -20.45 23.36
CA LEU A 246 14.01 -20.91 22.92
C LEU A 246 14.99 -21.22 24.07
N ALA A 247 14.60 -21.08 25.34
CA ALA A 247 15.46 -21.37 26.48
C ALA A 247 16.05 -22.79 26.45
N ASP A 248 15.28 -23.77 25.96
CA ASP A 248 15.70 -25.17 25.81
C ASP A 248 16.04 -25.55 24.35
N GLY A 249 16.14 -24.56 23.45
CA GLY A 249 16.45 -24.74 22.04
C GLY A 249 15.34 -25.42 21.21
N LYS A 250 14.12 -25.54 21.75
CA LYS A 250 12.98 -26.17 21.06
C LYS A 250 11.73 -25.30 21.18
N ILE A 251 11.14 -25.01 20.03
CA ILE A 251 9.87 -24.28 19.94
C ILE A 251 8.73 -25.22 20.35
N SER A 252 7.88 -24.82 21.31
CA SER A 252 6.71 -25.61 21.68
C SER A 252 5.67 -25.63 20.55
N ASP A 253 4.73 -26.58 20.61
CA ASP A 253 3.56 -26.56 19.73
C ASP A 253 2.73 -25.29 19.95
N LEU A 254 2.12 -24.75 18.90
CA LEU A 254 1.30 -23.55 18.95
C LEU A 254 0.18 -23.65 20.00
N MET A 255 -0.49 -24.78 20.12
CA MET A 255 -1.59 -24.93 21.08
C MET A 255 -1.08 -24.90 22.52
N GLU A 256 0.08 -25.54 22.77
CA GLU A 256 0.75 -25.49 24.07
C GLU A 256 1.23 -24.06 24.41
N ALA A 257 1.75 -23.34 23.41
CA ALA A 257 2.19 -21.96 23.57
C ALA A 257 1.01 -21.01 23.84
N LEU A 258 -0.13 -21.21 23.17
CA LEU A 258 -1.38 -20.49 23.43
C LEU A 258 -1.95 -20.80 24.82
N GLU A 259 -1.80 -22.03 25.34
CA GLU A 259 -2.19 -22.35 26.70
C GLU A 259 -1.33 -21.64 27.76
N LYS A 260 -0.01 -21.64 27.57
CA LYS A 260 0.93 -21.07 28.55
C LYS A 260 1.01 -19.55 28.49
N ASN A 261 1.05 -19.00 27.28
CA ASN A 261 1.47 -17.63 27.00
C ASN A 261 0.58 -16.87 25.98
N PRO A 262 -0.77 -16.95 26.09
CA PRO A 262 -1.68 -16.47 25.05
C PRO A 262 -1.57 -14.98 24.75
N LYS A 263 -1.13 -14.17 25.72
CA LYS A 263 -1.06 -12.71 25.60
C LYS A 263 0.04 -12.21 24.66
N TYR A 264 1.04 -13.05 24.39
CA TYR A 264 2.21 -12.75 23.56
C TYR A 264 2.06 -13.24 22.12
N ILE A 265 0.98 -13.96 21.81
CA ILE A 265 0.76 -14.60 20.51
C ILE A 265 -0.45 -13.92 19.87
N THR A 266 -0.28 -13.44 18.64
CA THR A 266 -1.36 -12.78 17.89
C THR A 266 -1.46 -13.42 16.50
N PRO A 267 -2.51 -14.21 16.24
CA PRO A 267 -2.84 -14.65 14.90
C PRO A 267 -3.31 -13.50 14.02
N TYR A 268 -2.89 -13.53 12.77
CA TYR A 268 -3.33 -12.69 11.66
C TYR A 268 -3.95 -13.62 10.62
N ILE A 269 -5.26 -13.50 10.43
CA ILE A 269 -6.07 -14.43 9.66
C ILE A 269 -6.81 -13.66 8.58
N GLU A 270 -6.53 -13.94 7.32
CA GLU A 270 -7.26 -13.41 6.15
C GLU A 270 -8.02 -14.58 5.51
N ILE A 271 -9.35 -14.51 5.51
CA ILE A 271 -10.21 -15.54 4.91
C ILE A 271 -10.95 -14.90 3.74
N ASN A 272 -10.70 -15.42 2.53
CA ASN A 272 -11.31 -14.92 1.32
C ASN A 272 -12.40 -15.89 0.85
N ILE A 273 -13.66 -15.48 1.01
CA ILE A 273 -14.85 -16.32 0.86
C ILE A 273 -15.54 -15.99 -0.47
N ILE A 274 -15.74 -16.99 -1.33
CA ILE A 274 -16.52 -16.82 -2.57
C ILE A 274 -17.99 -17.09 -2.26
N GLN A 275 -18.64 -16.07 -1.70
CA GLN A 275 -20.06 -16.08 -1.35
C GLN A 275 -20.56 -14.64 -1.34
N ASN A 276 -21.73 -14.39 -1.93
CA ASN A 276 -22.35 -13.07 -1.82
C ASN A 276 -22.67 -12.76 -0.36
N PHE A 277 -22.48 -11.51 0.06
CA PHE A 277 -22.86 -11.02 1.38
C PHE A 277 -23.91 -9.91 1.22
N ASP A 278 -25.17 -10.25 1.48
CA ASP A 278 -26.32 -9.37 1.29
C ASP A 278 -27.29 -9.45 2.49
N GLN A 279 -28.39 -8.69 2.44
CA GLN A 279 -29.33 -8.64 3.55
C GLN A 279 -30.08 -9.96 3.81
N GLU A 280 -30.17 -10.85 2.81
CA GLU A 280 -30.91 -12.11 2.97
C GLU A 280 -30.07 -13.16 3.70
N ASN A 281 -28.74 -13.10 3.57
CA ASN A 281 -27.83 -14.07 4.18
C ASN A 281 -26.89 -13.49 5.24
N LYS A 282 -26.99 -12.19 5.54
CA LYS A 282 -26.14 -11.47 6.51
C LYS A 282 -26.03 -12.23 7.83
N ASP A 283 -27.16 -12.57 8.45
CA ASP A 283 -27.19 -13.17 9.78
C ASP A 283 -26.52 -14.55 9.77
N GLU A 284 -26.77 -15.37 8.75
CA GLU A 284 -26.11 -16.67 8.57
C GLU A 284 -24.58 -16.51 8.41
N GLN A 285 -24.13 -15.52 7.65
CA GLN A 285 -22.69 -15.27 7.47
C GLN A 285 -22.03 -14.78 8.76
N LEU A 286 -22.70 -13.92 9.53
CA LEU A 286 -22.20 -13.45 10.81
C LEU A 286 -22.18 -14.57 11.86
N GLU A 287 -23.17 -15.46 11.87
CA GLU A 287 -23.15 -16.66 12.73
C GLU A 287 -21.94 -17.56 12.43
N LYS A 288 -21.59 -17.72 11.15
CA LYS A 288 -20.37 -18.45 10.75
C LYS A 288 -19.10 -17.77 11.24
N VAL A 289 -19.01 -16.45 11.08
CA VAL A 289 -17.89 -15.64 11.61
C VAL A 289 -17.80 -15.80 13.13
N LEU A 290 -18.92 -15.68 13.85
CA LEU A 290 -18.97 -15.83 15.30
C LEU A 290 -18.53 -17.24 15.73
N SER A 291 -19.01 -18.28 15.06
CA SER A 291 -18.64 -19.66 15.34
C SER A 291 -17.12 -19.87 15.20
N PHE A 292 -16.51 -19.30 14.16
CA PHE A 292 -15.06 -19.38 13.97
C PHE A 292 -14.28 -18.62 15.05
N VAL A 293 -14.76 -17.43 15.43
CA VAL A 293 -14.17 -16.64 16.52
C VAL A 293 -14.25 -17.39 17.85
N GLN A 294 -15.41 -17.96 18.19
CA GLN A 294 -15.61 -18.73 19.42
C GLN A 294 -14.75 -20.00 19.44
N MET A 295 -14.56 -20.65 18.30
CA MET A 295 -13.64 -21.77 18.16
C MET A 295 -12.20 -21.35 18.50
N LEU A 296 -11.69 -20.25 17.94
CA LEU A 296 -10.36 -19.74 18.28
C LEU A 296 -10.25 -19.37 19.78
N GLN A 297 -11.28 -18.72 20.34
CA GLN A 297 -11.33 -18.43 21.77
C GLN A 297 -11.27 -19.70 22.62
N SER A 298 -11.93 -20.79 22.20
CA SER A 298 -11.88 -22.08 22.88
C SER A 298 -10.50 -22.75 22.85
N GLN A 299 -9.62 -22.31 21.94
CA GLN A 299 -8.23 -22.74 21.80
C GLN A 299 -7.26 -21.76 22.46
N ASN A 300 -7.72 -21.00 23.46
CA ASN A 300 -6.94 -20.03 24.23
C ASN A 300 -6.39 -18.84 23.42
N VAL A 301 -6.89 -18.60 22.21
CA VAL A 301 -6.58 -17.36 21.49
C VAL A 301 -7.26 -16.21 22.24
N THR A 302 -6.47 -15.24 22.72
CA THR A 302 -6.99 -14.08 23.47
C THR A 302 -6.97 -12.78 22.67
N LYS A 303 -6.18 -12.74 21.59
CA LYS A 303 -6.04 -11.63 20.64
C LYS A 303 -5.87 -12.21 19.26
N ALA A 304 -6.53 -11.65 18.26
CA ALA A 304 -6.31 -11.99 16.85
C ALA A 304 -6.75 -10.83 15.96
N GLN A 305 -6.04 -10.64 14.85
CA GLN A 305 -6.49 -9.79 13.76
C GLN A 305 -7.10 -10.69 12.68
N ILE A 306 -8.39 -10.52 12.40
CA ILE A 306 -9.11 -11.39 11.48
C ILE A 306 -9.86 -10.53 10.46
N GLU A 307 -9.64 -10.81 9.18
CA GLU A 307 -10.34 -10.20 8.07
C GLU A 307 -11.10 -11.29 7.30
N PHE A 308 -12.42 -11.16 7.23
CA PHE A 308 -13.28 -11.99 6.39
C PHE A 308 -13.70 -11.19 5.18
N ASN A 309 -13.20 -11.57 4.01
CA ASN A 309 -13.44 -10.88 2.76
C ASN A 309 -14.46 -11.66 1.92
N TYR A 310 -15.61 -11.04 1.62
CA TYR A 310 -16.68 -11.66 0.85
C TYR A 310 -16.64 -11.22 -0.61
N TYR A 311 -16.56 -12.20 -1.51
CA TYR A 311 -16.43 -11.98 -2.94
C TYR A 311 -17.62 -12.53 -3.73
N ASP A 312 -17.89 -11.88 -4.86
CA ASP A 312 -18.95 -12.27 -5.79
C ASP A 312 -18.83 -13.74 -6.24
N GLU A 313 -19.93 -14.47 -6.19
CA GLU A 313 -20.03 -15.86 -6.67
C GLU A 313 -19.67 -16.06 -8.14
N VAL A 314 -19.67 -15.00 -8.97
CA VAL A 314 -19.14 -15.05 -10.34
C VAL A 314 -17.72 -15.66 -10.38
N LEU A 315 -16.93 -15.48 -9.32
CA LEU A 315 -15.59 -16.06 -9.20
C LEU A 315 -15.59 -17.60 -9.16
N LYS A 316 -16.67 -18.26 -8.72
CA LYS A 316 -16.82 -19.73 -8.80
C LYS A 316 -16.70 -20.22 -10.26
N LYS A 317 -17.09 -19.39 -11.23
CA LYS A 317 -17.06 -19.71 -12.68
C LYS A 317 -15.82 -19.19 -13.38
N THR A 318 -15.38 -17.98 -13.05
CA THR A 318 -14.25 -17.33 -13.76
C THR A 318 -12.89 -17.71 -13.20
N GLY A 319 -12.84 -18.28 -11.99
CA GLY A 319 -11.61 -18.60 -11.27
C GLY A 319 -10.95 -17.37 -10.64
N THR A 320 -9.90 -17.63 -9.84
CA THR A 320 -9.24 -16.64 -8.96
C THR A 320 -7.88 -16.16 -9.48
N LYS A 321 -7.33 -16.76 -10.55
CA LYS A 321 -5.95 -16.52 -11.03
C LYS A 321 -5.65 -15.12 -11.61
N ASN A 322 -6.65 -14.38 -12.09
CA ASN A 322 -6.48 -13.03 -12.68
C ASN A 322 -7.31 -11.98 -11.95
N TYR A 323 -7.53 -12.20 -10.66
CA TYR A 323 -8.46 -11.45 -9.84
C TYR A 323 -7.84 -10.15 -9.31
N SER A 324 -8.55 -9.02 -9.45
CA SER A 324 -8.21 -7.78 -8.73
C SER A 324 -9.01 -7.76 -7.44
N ARG A 325 -8.32 -7.90 -6.30
CA ARG A 325 -8.93 -8.00 -4.96
C ARG A 325 -9.98 -6.94 -4.65
N SER A 326 -9.82 -5.73 -5.16
CA SER A 326 -10.77 -4.64 -4.92
C SER A 326 -12.02 -4.65 -5.81
N LYS A 327 -12.02 -5.33 -6.96
CA LYS A 327 -13.10 -5.18 -7.95
C LYS A 327 -14.35 -6.03 -7.62
N HIS A 328 -14.17 -7.20 -7.01
CA HIS A 328 -15.29 -8.08 -6.68
C HIS A 328 -15.44 -8.32 -5.17
N LEU A 329 -14.66 -7.62 -4.34
CA LEU A 329 -14.92 -7.55 -2.91
C LEU A 329 -16.26 -6.84 -2.73
N GLN A 330 -17.20 -7.50 -2.07
CA GLN A 330 -18.53 -6.96 -1.82
C GLN A 330 -18.63 -6.33 -0.43
N ASN A 331 -18.11 -7.04 0.56
CA ASN A 331 -18.11 -6.65 1.97
C ASN A 331 -16.93 -7.30 2.68
N PHE A 332 -16.62 -6.79 3.86
CA PHE A 332 -15.68 -7.45 4.77
C PHE A 332 -16.12 -7.31 6.23
N VAL A 333 -15.65 -8.22 7.07
CA VAL A 333 -15.72 -8.12 8.52
C VAL A 333 -14.30 -8.06 9.05
N LEU A 334 -13.98 -6.99 9.79
CA LEU A 334 -12.66 -6.78 10.37
C LEU A 334 -12.72 -6.85 11.89
N ILE A 335 -11.96 -7.77 12.47
CA ILE A 335 -11.79 -7.90 13.91
C ILE A 335 -10.36 -7.53 14.26
N LEU A 336 -10.20 -6.51 15.09
CA LEU A 336 -8.88 -6.05 15.54
C LEU A 336 -8.44 -6.78 16.82
N GLY A 337 -7.12 -6.85 17.02
CA GLY A 337 -6.48 -7.69 18.03
C GLY A 337 -7.01 -7.52 19.45
N ASP A 338 -7.25 -6.29 19.89
CA ASP A 338 -7.73 -5.92 21.22
C ASP A 338 -9.26 -6.04 21.39
N GLU A 339 -9.98 -6.22 20.28
CA GLU A 339 -11.43 -6.40 20.26
C GLU A 339 -11.83 -7.87 20.19
N PHE A 340 -10.95 -8.74 19.69
CA PHE A 340 -11.20 -10.16 19.48
C PHE A 340 -11.84 -10.87 20.68
N SER A 341 -11.32 -10.66 21.90
CA SER A 341 -11.84 -11.30 23.12
C SER A 341 -13.18 -10.73 23.59
N LYS A 342 -13.63 -9.60 23.03
CA LYS A 342 -14.91 -8.97 23.37
C LYS A 342 -16.07 -9.52 22.54
N ILE A 343 -15.78 -10.14 21.41
CA ILE A 343 -16.79 -10.72 20.50
C ILE A 343 -17.43 -11.95 21.16
N LYS A 344 -18.73 -11.87 21.44
CA LYS A 344 -19.50 -12.96 22.05
C LYS A 344 -20.78 -13.28 21.30
N THR A 345 -21.30 -12.31 20.55
CA THR A 345 -22.60 -12.33 19.91
C THR A 345 -22.50 -11.85 18.46
N VAL A 346 -23.56 -12.06 17.68
CA VAL A 346 -23.63 -11.59 16.28
C VAL A 346 -23.70 -10.06 16.25
N GLU A 347 -24.36 -9.45 17.23
CA GLU A 347 -24.48 -8.00 17.39
C GLU A 347 -23.10 -7.34 17.55
N ASP A 348 -22.17 -7.99 18.24
CA ASP A 348 -20.79 -7.52 18.33
C ASP A 348 -20.12 -7.46 16.94
N LEU A 349 -20.52 -8.30 15.98
CA LEU A 349 -19.93 -8.28 14.64
C LEU A 349 -20.57 -7.25 13.71
N GLU A 350 -21.80 -6.79 13.99
CA GLU A 350 -22.50 -5.86 13.11
C GLU A 350 -21.80 -4.51 13.00
N GLU A 351 -21.24 -4.00 14.10
CA GLU A 351 -20.45 -2.76 14.14
C GLU A 351 -19.10 -2.87 13.42
N ARG A 352 -18.71 -4.09 13.04
CA ARG A 352 -17.41 -4.46 12.44
C ARG A 352 -17.51 -4.82 10.97
N ILE A 353 -18.71 -4.76 10.41
CA ILE A 353 -18.92 -4.87 8.97
C ILE A 353 -18.38 -3.59 8.34
N GLY A 354 -17.28 -3.74 7.63
CA GLY A 354 -16.86 -2.77 6.64
C GLY A 354 -17.73 -2.95 5.41
N VAL A 355 -18.72 -2.07 5.27
CA VAL A 355 -19.35 -1.84 3.96
C VAL A 355 -18.43 -0.88 3.24
N ASP A 356 -17.77 -1.28 2.15
CA ASP A 356 -17.17 -0.25 1.33
C ASP A 356 -17.07 -0.52 -0.17
N VAL A 357 -17.24 0.59 -0.88
CA VAL A 357 -16.87 0.89 -2.26
C VAL A 357 -17.71 0.24 -3.36
N LYS A 358 -18.82 0.90 -3.72
CA LYS A 358 -19.26 0.90 -5.13
C LYS A 358 -18.41 1.83 -5.97
#